data_AF-A0A816ZLY7-F1
#
_entry.id   AF-A0A816ZLY7-F1
#
_cell.length_a   1.000
_cell.length_b   1.000
_cell.length_c   1.000
_cell.angle_alpha   90.00
_cell.angle_beta   90.00
_cell.angle_gamma   90.00
#
_symmetry.space_group_name_H-M   'P 1'
#
loop_
_entity.id
_entity.type
_entity.pdbx_description
1 polymer ?
#
loop_
_entity_poly.entity_id
_entity_poly.type
_entity_poly.pdbx_seq_one_letter_code
_entity_poly.pdbx_strand_id
1 'polypeptide(L)'
;MANLWSLSMLYLSNSKLTTLPVAIGKIKSLTCINLDNSTNICSIQSINGLPNLHMLSTLNCGITNILLNLPNICYLDMSNNRLTNLVGIKTLGSNYYRL
;
A
#
# COMPACT_ATOMS: atom_id res chain seq x y z
N MET A 1 12.39 21.63 -7.64
CA MET A 1 11.37 20.57 -7.86
C MET A 1 12.02 19.24 -7.50
N ALA A 2 11.61 18.61 -6.38
CA ALA A 2 12.22 17.36 -5.93
C ALA A 2 11.82 16.22 -6.86
N ASN A 3 12.81 15.55 -7.44
CA ASN A 3 12.61 14.54 -8.46
C ASN A 3 12.51 13.15 -7.82
N LEU A 4 11.29 12.67 -7.60
CA LEU A 4 11.03 11.41 -6.89
C LEU A 4 11.25 10.15 -7.76
N TRP A 5 11.75 10.26 -8.99
CA TRP A 5 11.95 9.09 -9.87
C TRP A 5 12.95 8.06 -9.31
N SER A 6 13.80 8.44 -8.36
CA SER A 6 14.70 7.50 -7.65
C SER A 6 14.13 6.97 -6.33
N LEU A 7 12.91 7.34 -5.95
CA LEU A 7 12.33 6.92 -4.68
C LEU A 7 11.92 5.45 -4.75
N SER A 8 12.71 4.61 -4.09
CA SER A 8 12.45 3.16 -3.98
C SER A 8 11.61 2.81 -2.75
N MET A 9 11.74 3.57 -1.66
CA MET A 9 11.03 3.29 -0.41
C MET A 9 10.27 4.52 0.06
N LEU A 10 9.03 4.34 0.48
CA LEU A 10 8.17 5.38 1.02
C LEU A 10 7.72 5.00 2.44
N TYR A 11 8.29 5.67 3.43
CA TYR A 11 7.92 5.53 4.84
C TYR A 11 7.07 6.71 5.26
N LEU A 12 5.81 6.46 5.58
CA LEU A 12 4.84 7.44 6.05
C LEU A 12 4.17 6.97 7.35
N SER A 13 4.83 6.10 8.11
CA SER A 13 4.30 5.59 9.38
C SER A 13 3.98 6.73 10.35
N ASN A 14 2.91 6.59 11.14
CA ASN A 14 2.39 7.59 12.07
C ASN A 14 2.03 8.94 11.41
N SER A 15 1.67 8.92 10.12
CA SER A 15 1.25 10.14 9.44
C SER A 15 -0.22 10.44 9.70
N LYS A 16 -0.56 11.74 9.70
CA LYS A 16 -1.96 12.21 9.74
C LYS A 16 -2.59 12.28 8.34
N LEU A 17 -2.04 11.55 7.37
CA LEU A 17 -2.55 11.50 6.01
C LEU A 17 -3.93 10.84 6.01
N THR A 18 -4.87 11.46 5.31
CA THR A 18 -6.21 10.89 5.06
C THR A 18 -6.23 10.07 3.77
N THR A 19 -5.35 10.40 2.82
CA THR A 19 -5.22 9.72 1.53
C THR A 19 -3.77 9.76 1.05
N LEU A 20 -3.38 8.78 0.22
CA LEU A 20 -2.17 8.86 -0.59
C LEU A 20 -2.49 9.58 -1.91
N PRO A 21 -1.73 10.64 -2.30
CA PRO A 21 -2.01 11.36 -3.52
C PRO A 21 -1.84 10.47 -4.76
N VAL A 22 -2.64 10.70 -5.81
CA VAL A 22 -2.60 9.91 -7.06
C VAL A 22 -1.23 9.92 -7.74
N ALA A 23 -0.41 10.94 -7.46
CA ALA A 23 0.95 11.04 -7.96
C ALA A 23 1.86 9.90 -7.49
N ILE A 24 1.58 9.24 -6.34
CA ILE A 24 2.37 8.09 -5.86
C ILE A 24 2.33 6.94 -6.89
N GLY A 25 1.19 6.72 -7.54
CA GLY A 25 1.06 5.71 -8.60
C GLY A 25 1.94 5.97 -9.83
N LYS A 26 2.51 7.17 -9.98
CA LYS A 26 3.46 7.52 -11.05
C LYS A 26 4.91 7.17 -10.69
N ILE A 27 5.22 6.92 -9.42
CA ILE A 27 6.57 6.59 -8.96
C ILE A 27 6.80 5.09 -9.15
N LYS A 28 7.06 4.68 -10.39
CA LYS A 28 7.19 3.27 -10.77
C LYS A 28 8.41 2.57 -10.15
N SER A 29 9.34 3.31 -9.57
CA SER A 29 10.50 2.81 -8.86
C SER A 29 10.21 2.35 -7.43
N LEU A 30 9.02 2.61 -6.88
CA LEU A 30 8.66 2.18 -5.52
C LEU A 30 8.66 0.65 -5.39
N THR A 31 9.45 0.17 -4.44
CA THR A 31 9.58 -1.23 -4.04
C THR A 31 9.00 -1.51 -2.66
N CYS A 32 8.99 -0.52 -1.77
CA CYS A 32 8.47 -0.62 -0.41
C CYS A 32 7.60 0.58 -0.05
N ILE A 33 6.43 0.32 0.54
CA ILE A 33 5.56 1.34 1.14
C ILE A 33 5.19 0.91 2.56
N ASN A 34 5.44 1.77 3.53
CA ASN A 34 4.99 1.59 4.91
C ASN A 34 4.11 2.78 5.33
N LEU A 35 2.87 2.48 5.71
CA LEU A 35 1.87 3.44 6.18
C LEU A 35 1.44 3.16 7.63
N ASP A 36 2.18 2.32 8.36
CA ASP A 36 1.77 1.79 9.66
C ASP A 36 1.34 2.89 10.63
N ASN A 37 0.28 2.62 11.39
CA ASN A 37 -0.31 3.56 12.36
C ASN A 37 -0.79 4.89 11.74
N SER A 38 -1.09 4.92 10.43
CA SER A 38 -1.75 6.06 9.79
C SER A 38 -3.26 5.90 9.86
N THR A 39 -3.84 5.93 11.07
CA THR A 39 -5.25 5.56 11.33
C THR A 39 -6.29 6.35 10.52
N ASN A 40 -5.93 7.53 10.01
CA ASN A 40 -6.81 8.37 9.18
C ASN A 40 -6.87 7.93 7.72
N ILE A 41 -5.94 7.09 7.25
CA ILE A 41 -5.92 6.62 5.88
C ILE A 41 -6.91 5.48 5.70
N CYS A 42 -7.86 5.67 4.78
CA CYS A 42 -8.92 4.69 4.52
C CYS A 42 -8.86 4.05 3.13
N SER A 43 -8.00 4.57 2.24
CA SER A 43 -7.83 4.08 0.89
C SER A 43 -6.38 4.21 0.42
N ILE A 44 -5.95 3.21 -0.34
CA ILE A 44 -4.64 3.11 -0.98
C ILE A 44 -4.79 2.81 -2.48
N GLN A 45 -5.92 3.17 -3.09
CA GLN A 45 -6.15 2.93 -4.52
C GLN A 45 -5.10 3.60 -5.42
N SER A 46 -4.44 4.66 -4.94
CA SER A 46 -3.39 5.37 -5.68
C SER A 46 -2.15 4.53 -5.97
N ILE A 47 -1.96 3.39 -5.29
CA ILE A 47 -0.83 2.48 -5.53
C ILE A 47 -1.22 1.24 -6.34
N ASN A 48 -2.47 1.17 -6.82
CA ASN A 48 -2.93 0.09 -7.67
C ASN A 48 -2.06 -0.04 -8.93
N GLY A 49 -1.64 -1.26 -9.26
CA GLY A 49 -0.82 -1.54 -10.44
C GLY A 49 0.61 -1.00 -10.36
N LEU A 50 1.15 -0.70 -9.17
CA LEU A 50 2.58 -0.40 -9.05
C LEU A 50 3.40 -1.64 -9.45
N PRO A 51 4.21 -1.55 -10.53
CA PRO A 51 4.82 -2.74 -11.13
C PRO A 51 5.97 -3.30 -10.31
N ASN A 52 6.64 -2.48 -9.50
CA ASN A 52 7.82 -2.90 -8.75
C ASN A 52 7.58 -2.97 -7.24
N LEU A 53 6.33 -2.87 -6.77
CA LEU A 53 6.03 -2.90 -5.35
C LEU A 53 6.11 -4.33 -4.80
N HIS A 54 7.11 -4.60 -3.97
CA HIS A 54 7.36 -5.90 -3.36
C HIS A 54 6.89 -5.96 -1.90
N MET A 55 6.87 -4.83 -1.20
CA MET A 55 6.48 -4.75 0.22
C MET A 55 5.47 -3.63 0.46
N LEU A 56 4.35 -3.98 1.09
CA LEU A 56 3.34 -3.05 1.56
C LEU A 56 2.97 -3.37 3.01
N SER A 57 3.07 -2.38 3.88
CA SER A 57 2.56 -2.45 5.26
C SER A 57 1.59 -1.31 5.50
N THR A 58 0.39 -1.65 5.94
CA THR A 58 -0.67 -0.72 6.36
C THR A 58 -1.20 -1.12 7.74
N LEU A 59 -0.36 -1.65 8.61
CA LEU A 59 -0.74 -2.08 9.96
C LEU A 59 -1.42 -0.93 10.71
N ASN A 60 -2.51 -1.21 11.44
CA ASN A 60 -3.23 -0.20 12.25
C ASN A 60 -3.65 1.04 11.42
N CYS A 61 -4.20 0.83 10.22
CA CYS A 61 -4.78 1.88 9.39
C CYS A 61 -6.32 1.80 9.40
N GLY A 62 -6.97 2.70 8.66
CA GLY A 62 -8.42 2.71 8.48
C GLY A 62 -8.88 2.07 7.16
N ILE A 63 -8.06 1.25 6.50
CA ILE A 63 -8.33 0.74 5.15
C ILE A 63 -9.60 -0.10 5.16
N THR A 64 -10.52 0.18 4.22
CA THR A 64 -11.79 -0.56 4.09
C THR A 64 -11.88 -1.41 2.84
N ASN A 65 -11.14 -1.05 1.78
CA ASN A 65 -11.22 -1.70 0.48
C ASN A 65 -9.82 -1.98 -0.09
N ILE A 66 -9.67 -3.15 -0.70
CA ILE A 66 -8.40 -3.72 -1.15
C ILE A 66 -8.45 -4.17 -2.62
N LEU A 67 -9.26 -3.53 -3.45
CA LEU A 67 -9.31 -3.75 -4.91
C LEU A 67 -8.01 -3.27 -5.58
N LEU A 68 -6.91 -3.93 -5.24
CA LEU A 68 -5.56 -3.67 -5.71
C LEU A 68 -5.05 -4.86 -6.50
N ASN A 69 -4.46 -4.55 -7.65
CA ASN A 69 -3.64 -5.47 -8.40
C ASN A 69 -2.18 -5.07 -8.22
N LEU A 70 -1.43 -5.82 -7.41
CA LEU A 70 -0.01 -5.59 -7.14
C LEU A 70 0.77 -6.81 -7.65
N PRO A 71 1.21 -6.83 -8.92
CA PRO A 71 1.62 -8.06 -9.60
C PRO A 71 2.88 -8.71 -9.02
N ASN A 72 3.73 -7.94 -8.31
CA ASN A 72 5.01 -8.40 -7.77
C ASN A 72 5.09 -8.31 -6.24
N ILE A 73 3.94 -8.23 -5.54
CA ILE A 73 3.93 -8.11 -4.08
C ILE A 73 4.37 -9.43 -3.41
N CYS A 74 5.38 -9.35 -2.55
CA CYS A 74 5.93 -10.48 -1.80
C CYS A 74 5.68 -10.39 -0.30
N TYR A 75 5.36 -9.20 0.21
CA TYR A 75 5.01 -8.97 1.61
C TYR A 75 3.82 -8.02 1.68
N LEU A 76 2.76 -8.46 2.33
CA LEU A 76 1.58 -7.63 2.60
C LEU A 76 1.18 -7.78 4.06
N ASP A 77 1.21 -6.68 4.81
CA ASP A 77 0.60 -6.61 6.13
C ASP A 77 -0.49 -5.55 6.14
N MET A 78 -1.73 -5.99 6.25
CA MET A 78 -2.92 -5.16 6.41
C MET A 78 -3.64 -5.44 7.73
N SER A 79 -2.95 -6.02 8.71
CA SER A 79 -3.55 -6.34 10.00
C SER A 79 -4.11 -5.09 10.68
N ASN A 80 -5.15 -5.27 11.51
CA ASN A 80 -5.80 -4.21 12.27
C ASN A 80 -6.31 -3.05 11.38
N ASN A 81 -6.86 -3.41 10.21
CA ASN A 81 -7.64 -2.49 9.36
C ASN A 81 -9.14 -2.71 9.54
N ARG A 82 -9.95 -2.02 8.72
CA ARG A 82 -11.41 -2.12 8.70
C ARG A 82 -11.90 -2.81 7.43
N LEU A 83 -11.17 -3.86 7.00
CA LEU A 83 -11.41 -4.56 5.75
C LEU A 83 -12.80 -5.20 5.76
N THR A 84 -13.66 -4.84 4.80
CA THR A 84 -15.01 -5.42 4.68
C THR A 84 -15.18 -6.27 3.43
N ASN A 85 -14.29 -6.14 2.44
CA ASN A 85 -14.35 -6.86 1.18
C ASN A 85 -12.97 -7.42 0.81
N LEU A 86 -12.87 -8.75 0.71
CA LEU A 86 -11.62 -9.47 0.46
C LEU A 86 -11.47 -9.96 -0.99
N VAL A 87 -12.35 -9.56 -1.91
CA VAL A 87 -12.38 -10.10 -3.28
C VAL A 87 -11.07 -9.81 -4.06
N GLY A 88 -10.32 -8.77 -3.69
CA GLY A 88 -9.02 -8.43 -4.28
C GLY A 88 -7.82 -9.30 -3.82
N ILE A 89 -7.96 -10.10 -2.75
CA ILE A 89 -6.86 -10.94 -2.23
C ILE A 89 -6.55 -12.14 -3.12
N LYS A 90 -7.50 -12.60 -3.95
CA LYS A 90 -7.33 -13.80 -4.78
C LYS A 90 -6.15 -13.72 -5.77
N THR A 91 -5.62 -12.52 -6.02
CA THR A 91 -4.47 -12.26 -6.88
C THR A 91 -3.12 -12.34 -6.15
N LEU A 92 -3.11 -12.50 -4.83
CA LEU A 92 -1.91 -12.58 -4.01
C LEU A 92 -1.45 -14.06 -3.97
N GLY A 93 -0.38 -14.41 -4.70
CA GLY A 93 0.19 -15.79 -4.79
C GLY A 93 0.78 -16.32 -3.46
N SER A 94 1.67 -17.31 -3.44
CA SER A 94 2.15 -18.00 -2.21
C SER A 94 3.03 -17.18 -1.22
N ASN A 95 2.86 -15.86 -1.12
CA ASN A 95 3.73 -15.02 -0.29
C ASN A 95 3.18 -14.82 1.14
N TYR A 96 3.98 -14.13 1.98
CA TYR A 96 3.63 -13.86 3.37
C TYR A 96 2.62 -12.71 3.45
N TYR A 97 1.37 -13.04 3.79
CA TYR A 97 0.31 -12.06 3.98
C TYR A 97 -0.30 -12.13 5.37
N ARG A 98 -0.54 -10.95 5.95
CA ARG A 98 -1.37 -10.75 7.15
C ARG A 98 -2.45 -9.73 6.81
N LEU A 99 -3.69 -9.98 7.22
CA LEU A 99 -4.87 -9.18 6.86
C LEU A 99 -5.70 -8.89 8.11
#